data_AF-A0A832IE35-F1
#
_entry.id   AF-A0A832IE35-F1
#
_cell.length_a   1.000
_cell.length_b   1.000
_cell.length_c   1.000
_cell.angle_alpha   90.00
_cell.angle_beta   90.00
_cell.angle_gamma   90.00
#
_symmetry.space_group_name_H-M   'P 1'
#
loop_
_entity.id
_entity.type
_entity.pdbx_description
1 polymer ?
#
loop_
_entity_poly.entity_id
_entity_poly.type
_entity_poly.pdbx_seq_one_letter_code
_entity_poly.pdbx_strand_id
1 'polypeptide(L)'
;MKKLFDFKHFKGDMFGGITAGIVALPLALAFGVSSGLGPSAGLYGAIFVSFFAALFGGTNTQISGPTAPMTAVSMVVIAGIVAAFDGDVPKALPAILTVFLLAGLMQIGLGLIGLGKYIKYIPYPVVSGFMTAIGVIILVTQILPSLGYYPKEDTAFVAQFKPKAEEIILDNILKEEAGEGILVLEDFKETVKRAEHITEGQILKESQTLAGKEASGVIGAVKVLPRALQHTNWLELLLALGTIIIIYGFKRITTKVPSTLVALIV
;
A
#
# COMPACT_ATOMS: atom_id res chain seq x y z
N MET A 1 35.21 9.62 -17.56
CA MET A 1 33.85 10.05 -17.16
C MET A 1 32.86 9.42 -18.12
N LYS A 2 31.96 8.54 -17.66
CA LYS A 2 30.78 8.20 -18.47
C LYS A 2 30.06 9.50 -18.79
N LYS A 3 29.71 9.76 -20.05
CA LYS A 3 28.80 10.88 -20.36
C LYS A 3 27.50 10.58 -19.62
N LEU A 4 27.21 11.35 -18.56
CA LEU A 4 26.01 11.19 -17.74
C LEU A 4 24.73 11.35 -18.58
N PHE A 5 24.80 12.13 -19.65
CA PHE A 5 23.71 12.33 -20.59
C PHE A 5 24.17 11.99 -22.01
N ASP A 6 23.44 11.08 -22.66
CA ASP A 6 23.57 10.77 -24.09
C ASP A 6 22.23 11.05 -24.78
N PHE A 7 22.21 12.06 -25.66
CA PHE A 7 20.99 12.49 -26.34
C PHE A 7 20.72 11.71 -27.64
N LYS A 8 21.56 10.73 -28.01
CA LYS A 8 21.33 9.90 -29.21
C LYS A 8 19.98 9.18 -29.20
N HIS A 9 19.48 8.83 -28.02
CA HIS A 9 18.23 8.09 -27.84
C HIS A 9 17.09 8.95 -27.30
N PHE A 10 17.22 10.28 -27.33
CA PHE A 10 16.28 11.21 -26.70
C PHE A 10 14.80 10.92 -27.00
N LYS A 11 14.46 10.62 -28.26
CA LYS A 11 13.09 10.25 -28.63
C LYS A 11 12.64 8.98 -27.91
N GLY A 12 13.46 7.93 -27.93
CA GLY A 12 13.17 6.67 -27.25
C GLY A 12 13.06 6.82 -25.74
N ASP A 13 14.00 7.55 -25.12
CA ASP A 13 14.02 7.79 -23.69
C ASP A 13 12.81 8.61 -23.22
N MET A 14 12.41 9.62 -24.01
CA MET A 14 11.23 10.44 -23.71
C MET A 14 9.93 9.64 -23.79
N PHE A 15 9.70 8.89 -24.88
CA PHE A 15 8.50 8.05 -25.00
C PHE A 15 8.50 6.91 -23.97
N GLY A 16 9.65 6.31 -23.71
CA GLY A 16 9.82 5.27 -22.69
C GLY A 16 9.53 5.79 -21.29
N GLY A 17 10.09 6.95 -20.93
CA GLY A 17 9.87 7.61 -19.63
C GLY A 17 8.41 8.02 -19.41
N ILE A 18 7.76 8.61 -20.41
CA ILE A 18 6.33 8.97 -20.33
C ILE A 18 5.47 7.71 -20.14
N THR A 19 5.71 6.68 -20.95
CA THR A 19 4.97 5.40 -20.85
C THR A 19 5.16 4.77 -19.49
N ALA A 20 6.40 4.71 -19.00
CA ALA A 20 6.74 4.18 -17.69
C ALA A 20 6.06 4.97 -16.56
N GLY A 21 6.07 6.31 -16.64
CA GLY A 21 5.43 7.18 -15.65
C GLY A 21 3.92 6.97 -15.58
N ILE A 22 3.23 6.89 -16.73
CA ILE A 22 1.79 6.63 -16.80
C ILE A 22 1.45 5.27 -16.16
N VAL A 23 2.24 4.23 -16.43
CA VAL A 23 2.02 2.90 -15.86
C VAL A 23 2.38 2.84 -14.36
N ALA A 24 3.38 3.59 -13.92
CA ALA A 24 3.84 3.60 -12.54
C ALA A 24 2.92 4.40 -11.59
N LEU A 25 2.19 5.40 -12.11
CA LEU A 25 1.40 6.33 -11.30
C LEU A 25 0.30 5.62 -10.48
N PRO A 26 -0.56 4.75 -11.04
CA PRO A 26 -1.57 4.04 -10.24
C PRO A 26 -0.94 3.17 -9.15
N LEU A 27 0.16 2.50 -9.48
CA LEU A 27 0.88 1.62 -8.56
C LEU A 27 1.48 2.41 -7.38
N ALA A 28 2.06 3.57 -7.66
CA ALA A 28 2.62 4.46 -6.65
C ALA A 28 1.54 4.95 -5.68
N LEU A 29 0.38 5.38 -6.17
CA LEU A 29 -0.74 5.83 -5.34
C LEU A 29 -1.27 4.69 -4.47
N ALA A 30 -1.49 3.51 -5.05
CA ALA A 30 -1.98 2.33 -4.33
C ALA A 30 -1.01 1.89 -3.22
N PHE A 31 0.29 1.90 -3.50
CA PHE A 31 1.31 1.60 -2.50
C PHE A 31 1.46 2.68 -1.43
N GLY A 32 1.28 3.96 -1.77
CA GLY A 32 1.21 5.04 -0.79
C GLY A 32 0.07 4.80 0.22
N VAL A 33 -1.13 4.51 -0.28
CA VAL A 33 -2.28 4.16 0.59
C VAL A 33 -1.99 2.92 1.43
N SER A 34 -1.46 1.86 0.81
CA SER A 34 -1.16 0.59 1.49
C SER A 34 -0.08 0.73 2.57
N SER A 35 0.81 1.72 2.47
CA SER A 35 1.82 2.01 3.49
C SER A 35 1.25 2.66 4.76
N GLY A 36 0.01 3.16 4.72
CA GLY A 36 -0.62 3.90 5.82
C GLY A 36 -0.39 5.41 5.81
N LEU A 37 0.49 5.94 4.95
CA LEU A 37 0.78 7.39 4.84
C LEU A 37 -0.04 8.12 3.78
N GLY A 38 -0.81 7.38 2.97
CA GLY A 38 -1.68 7.93 1.95
C GLY A 38 -1.04 8.07 0.57
N PRO A 39 -1.84 8.45 -0.44
CA PRO A 39 -1.43 8.41 -1.85
C PRO A 39 -0.32 9.41 -2.18
N SER A 40 -0.28 10.56 -1.50
CA SER A 40 0.75 11.59 -1.68
C SER A 40 2.15 11.06 -1.36
N ALA A 41 2.29 10.30 -0.27
CA ALA A 41 3.56 9.69 0.12
C ALA A 41 4.09 8.72 -0.96
N GLY A 42 3.19 7.91 -1.54
CA GLY A 42 3.52 7.01 -2.64
C GLY A 42 3.95 7.76 -3.91
N LEU A 43 3.25 8.84 -4.25
CA LEU A 43 3.57 9.69 -5.40
C LEU A 43 4.94 10.38 -5.24
N TYR A 44 5.16 11.07 -4.12
CA TYR A 44 6.46 11.70 -3.84
C TYR A 44 7.58 10.67 -3.78
N GLY A 45 7.34 9.52 -3.13
CA GLY A 45 8.28 8.42 -3.10
C GLY A 45 8.66 7.95 -4.51
N ALA A 46 7.69 7.72 -5.39
CA ALA A 46 7.95 7.32 -6.78
C ALA A 46 8.76 8.38 -7.54
N ILE A 47 8.43 9.67 -7.42
CA ILE A 47 9.14 10.76 -8.09
C ILE A 47 10.60 10.83 -7.63
N PHE A 48 10.84 10.96 -6.32
CA PHE A 48 12.18 11.16 -5.79
C PHE A 48 13.04 9.91 -5.94
N VAL A 49 12.49 8.71 -5.69
CA VAL A 49 13.23 7.46 -5.89
C VAL A 49 13.59 7.27 -7.36
N SER A 50 12.65 7.48 -8.29
CA SER A 50 12.93 7.38 -9.74
C SER A 50 14.03 8.35 -10.15
N PHE A 51 13.93 9.61 -9.72
CA PHE A 51 14.85 10.67 -10.11
C PHE A 51 16.27 10.39 -9.61
N PHE A 52 16.44 10.15 -8.30
CA PHE A 52 17.77 9.94 -7.72
C PHE A 52 18.38 8.59 -8.12
N ALA A 53 17.58 7.53 -8.24
CA ALA A 53 18.09 6.24 -8.70
C ALA A 53 18.47 6.27 -10.18
N ALA A 54 17.75 7.01 -11.04
CA ALA A 54 18.15 7.17 -12.43
C ALA A 54 19.43 8.02 -12.58
N LEU A 55 19.58 9.06 -11.76
CA LEU A 55 20.73 9.97 -11.83
C LEU A 55 22.02 9.35 -11.27
N PHE A 56 21.94 8.65 -10.15
CA PHE A 56 23.09 8.08 -9.44
C PHE A 56 23.25 6.56 -9.60
N GLY A 57 22.31 5.90 -10.27
CA GLY A 57 22.31 4.45 -10.46
C GLY A 57 23.31 3.94 -11.49
N GLY A 58 23.41 2.61 -11.56
CA GLY A 58 24.32 1.90 -12.46
C GLY A 58 23.69 1.36 -13.74
N THR A 59 22.36 1.44 -13.88
CA THR A 59 21.58 0.74 -14.92
C THR A 59 20.75 1.73 -15.74
N ASN A 60 21.06 1.86 -17.04
CA ASN A 60 20.50 2.93 -17.90
C ASN A 60 18.97 2.87 -18.09
N THR A 61 18.37 1.68 -18.07
CA THR A 61 16.94 1.48 -18.37
C THR A 61 16.11 1.09 -17.15
N GLN A 62 16.70 1.12 -15.95
CA GLN A 62 16.02 0.70 -14.73
C GLN A 62 15.10 1.81 -14.21
N ILE A 63 13.81 1.49 -14.08
CA ILE A 63 12.83 2.35 -13.42
C ILE A 63 12.77 1.93 -11.95
N SER A 64 12.92 2.90 -11.05
CA SER A 64 12.92 2.66 -9.60
C SER A 64 11.72 3.34 -8.96
N GLY A 65 11.06 2.68 -8.03
CA GLY A 65 9.89 3.25 -7.35
C GLY A 65 9.43 2.35 -6.21
N PRO A 66 8.31 2.69 -5.54
CA PRO A 66 7.74 1.82 -4.52
C PRO A 66 7.36 0.47 -5.15
N THR A 67 7.71 -0.62 -4.46
CA THR A 67 7.40 -2.00 -4.87
C THR A 67 6.59 -2.68 -3.79
N ALA A 68 5.84 -3.73 -4.14
CA ALA A 68 4.99 -4.44 -3.18
C ALA A 68 5.77 -4.90 -1.91
N PRO A 69 6.99 -5.47 -2.02
CA PRO A 69 7.78 -5.83 -0.84
C PRO A 69 8.20 -4.65 0.01
N MET A 70 8.67 -3.58 -0.63
CA MET A 70 9.05 -2.36 0.06
C MET A 70 7.86 -1.81 0.84
N THR A 71 6.69 -1.72 0.19
CA THR A 71 5.46 -1.24 0.81
C THR A 71 5.02 -2.11 1.98
N ALA A 72 5.10 -3.44 1.86
CA ALA A 72 4.74 -4.36 2.93
C ALA A 72 5.63 -4.18 4.17
N VAL A 73 6.95 -4.05 3.99
CA VAL A 73 7.88 -3.80 5.10
C VAL A 73 7.66 -2.39 5.67
N SER A 74 7.52 -1.39 4.81
CA SER A 74 7.24 0.00 5.20
C SER A 74 5.97 0.09 6.04
N MET A 75 4.90 -0.61 5.67
CA MET A 75 3.64 -0.63 6.41
C MET A 75 3.86 -1.10 7.85
N VAL A 76 4.58 -2.21 8.06
CA VAL A 76 4.86 -2.74 9.40
C VAL A 76 5.71 -1.77 10.22
N VAL A 77 6.75 -1.20 9.62
CA VAL A 77 7.63 -0.23 10.29
C VAL A 77 6.87 1.04 10.64
N ILE A 78 6.11 1.60 9.70
CA ILE A 78 5.29 2.81 9.91
C ILE A 78 4.25 2.55 11.00
N ALA A 79 3.53 1.42 10.96
CA ALA A 79 2.56 1.08 11.99
C ALA A 79 3.20 0.97 13.37
N GLY A 80 4.38 0.36 13.48
CA GLY A 80 5.13 0.28 14.72
C GLY A 80 5.56 1.66 15.25
N ILE A 81 6.03 2.54 14.37
CA ILE A 81 6.41 3.91 14.76
C ILE A 81 5.16 4.69 15.17
N VAL A 82 4.10 4.69 14.39
CA VAL A 82 2.84 5.39 14.71
C VAL A 82 2.27 4.93 16.05
N ALA A 83 2.32 3.62 16.35
CA ALA A 83 1.91 3.10 17.65
C ALA A 83 2.78 3.60 18.82
N ALA A 84 4.06 3.86 18.59
CA ALA A 84 4.96 4.44 19.59
C ALA A 84 4.76 5.95 19.83
N PHE A 85 3.99 6.62 18.95
CA PHE A 85 3.61 8.03 19.05
C PHE A 85 2.09 8.19 19.21
N ASP A 86 1.48 7.33 20.04
CA ASP A 86 0.06 7.39 20.42
C ASP A 86 -0.93 7.34 19.23
N GLY A 87 -0.55 6.70 18.12
CA GLY A 87 -1.39 6.61 16.93
C GLY A 87 -1.42 7.89 16.07
N ASP A 88 -0.66 8.92 16.45
CA ASP A 88 -0.67 10.23 15.79
C ASP A 88 0.37 10.28 14.66
N VAL A 89 -0.10 10.21 13.42
CA VAL A 89 0.75 10.23 12.22
C VAL A 89 1.56 11.53 12.10
N PRO A 90 0.99 12.75 12.26
CA PRO A 90 1.76 13.98 12.33
C PRO A 90 2.93 13.96 13.32
N LYS A 91 2.71 13.45 14.55
CA LYS A 91 3.77 13.32 15.57
C LYS A 91 4.82 12.28 15.18
N ALA A 92 4.40 11.17 14.58
CA ALA A 92 5.28 10.09 14.14
C ALA A 92 6.11 10.45 12.89
N LEU A 93 5.65 11.41 12.08
CA LEU A 93 6.20 11.69 10.75
C LEU A 93 7.72 11.99 10.75
N PRO A 94 8.27 12.82 11.67
CA PRO A 94 9.72 13.05 11.73
C PRO A 94 10.52 11.76 11.99
N ALA A 95 10.02 10.89 12.87
CA ALA A 95 10.66 9.60 13.16
C ALA A 95 10.60 8.66 11.95
N ILE A 96 9.45 8.59 11.27
CA ILE A 96 9.29 7.82 10.03
C ILE A 96 10.30 8.29 8.97
N LEU A 97 10.33 9.60 8.69
CA LEU A 97 11.25 10.17 7.70
C LEU A 97 12.72 9.90 8.06
N THR A 98 13.06 10.00 9.36
CA THR A 98 14.43 9.71 9.85
C THR A 98 14.81 8.25 9.61
N VAL A 99 13.92 7.30 9.90
CA VAL A 99 14.18 5.87 9.67
C VAL A 99 14.41 5.58 8.18
N PHE A 100 13.58 6.12 7.30
CA PHE A 100 13.76 5.94 5.85
C PHE A 100 15.02 6.64 5.32
N LEU A 101 15.36 7.81 5.85
CA LEU A 101 16.61 8.52 5.53
C LEU A 101 17.82 7.67 5.94
N LEU A 102 17.82 7.13 7.17
CA LEU A 102 18.89 6.26 7.66
C LEU A 102 18.99 4.98 6.83
N ALA A 103 17.87 4.38 6.44
CA ALA A 103 17.86 3.22 5.54
C ALA A 103 18.54 3.55 4.19
N GLY A 104 18.26 4.72 3.61
CA GLY A 104 18.91 5.19 2.39
C GLY A 104 20.42 5.43 2.57
N LEU A 105 20.82 6.07 3.68
CA LEU A 105 22.24 6.28 4.01
C LEU A 105 22.98 4.95 4.21
N MET A 106 22.35 3.98 4.88
CA MET A 106 22.88 2.63 5.02
C MET A 106 23.03 1.95 3.66
N GLN A 107 22.04 2.05 2.78
CA GLN A 107 22.13 1.52 1.42
C GLN A 107 23.29 2.13 0.62
N ILE A 108 23.51 3.45 0.73
CA ILE A 108 24.68 4.12 0.13
C ILE A 108 25.97 3.57 0.72
N GLY A 109 26.07 3.45 2.05
CA GLY A 109 27.24 2.88 2.73
C GLY A 109 27.55 1.45 2.29
N LEU A 110 26.53 0.58 2.22
CA LEU A 110 26.66 -0.79 1.72
C LEU A 110 27.10 -0.83 0.25
N GLY A 111 26.62 0.11 -0.56
CA GLY A 111 27.05 0.31 -1.94
C GLY A 111 28.53 0.68 -2.06
N LEU A 112 29.01 1.61 -1.23
CA LEU A 112 30.41 2.05 -1.21
C LEU A 112 31.37 0.94 -0.79
N ILE A 113 30.98 0.10 0.18
CA ILE A 113 31.77 -1.08 0.61
C ILE A 113 31.70 -2.20 -0.45
N GLY A 114 30.80 -2.10 -1.43
CA GLY A 114 30.67 -3.06 -2.52
C GLY A 114 29.87 -4.30 -2.15
N LEU A 115 29.06 -4.27 -1.07
CA LEU A 115 28.24 -5.41 -0.66
C LEU A 115 27.20 -5.80 -1.73
N GLY A 116 26.79 -4.86 -2.57
CA GLY A 116 25.87 -5.14 -3.69
C GLY A 116 26.36 -6.24 -4.63
N LYS A 117 27.68 -6.48 -4.73
CA LYS A 117 28.26 -7.56 -5.55
C LYS A 117 27.89 -8.96 -5.06
N TYR A 118 27.53 -9.11 -3.78
CA TYR A 118 27.17 -10.40 -3.20
C TYR A 118 25.71 -10.79 -3.43
N ILE A 119 24.85 -9.85 -3.87
CA ILE A 119 23.46 -10.14 -4.24
C ILE A 119 23.38 -11.22 -5.32
N LYS A 120 24.40 -11.32 -6.20
CA LYS A 120 24.50 -12.36 -7.23
C LYS A 120 24.58 -13.80 -6.67
N TYR A 121 24.91 -13.97 -5.39
CA TYR A 121 25.00 -15.28 -4.74
C TYR A 121 23.67 -15.74 -4.14
N ILE A 122 22.63 -14.89 -4.15
CA ILE A 122 21.29 -15.32 -3.74
C ILE A 122 20.83 -16.40 -4.75
N PRO A 123 20.50 -17.62 -4.28
CA PRO A 123 20.11 -18.69 -5.19
C PRO A 123 18.86 -18.30 -5.99
N TYR A 124 18.86 -18.64 -7.29
CA TYR A 124 17.71 -18.41 -8.15
C TYR A 124 16.38 -18.94 -7.57
N PRO A 125 16.32 -20.14 -6.95
CA PRO A 125 15.09 -20.63 -6.32
C PRO A 125 14.52 -19.70 -5.23
N VAL A 126 15.38 -18.99 -4.49
CA VAL A 126 14.94 -18.05 -3.43
C VAL A 126 14.28 -16.82 -4.06
N VAL A 127 14.93 -16.22 -5.06
CA VAL A 127 14.39 -15.05 -5.76
C VAL A 127 13.09 -15.41 -6.50
N SER A 128 13.10 -16.54 -7.21
CA SER A 128 11.92 -17.02 -7.93
C SER A 128 10.77 -17.31 -6.99
N GLY A 129 11.00 -18.06 -5.90
CA GLY A 129 9.96 -18.37 -4.91
C GLY A 129 9.37 -17.11 -4.26
N PHE A 130 10.23 -16.15 -3.91
CA PHE A 130 9.79 -14.87 -3.36
C PHE A 130 8.90 -14.09 -4.34
N MET A 131 9.32 -13.96 -5.60
CA MET A 131 8.54 -13.27 -6.63
C MET A 131 7.22 -13.98 -6.94
N THR A 132 7.21 -15.31 -6.98
CA THR A 132 5.99 -16.10 -7.14
C THR A 132 5.04 -15.90 -5.96
N ALA A 133 5.54 -15.89 -4.73
CA ALA A 133 4.72 -15.65 -3.54
C ALA A 133 4.06 -14.27 -3.58
N ILE A 134 4.80 -13.22 -3.95
CA ILE A 134 4.23 -11.87 -4.12
C ILE A 134 3.16 -11.87 -5.22
N GLY A 135 3.42 -12.52 -6.35
CA GLY A 135 2.45 -12.66 -7.44
C GLY A 135 1.14 -13.31 -6.98
N VAL A 136 1.24 -14.40 -6.20
CA VAL A 136 0.07 -15.08 -5.61
C VAL A 136 -0.65 -14.18 -4.61
N ILE A 137 0.08 -13.47 -3.74
CA ILE A 137 -0.50 -12.52 -2.77
C ILE A 137 -1.30 -11.45 -3.52
N ILE A 138 -0.74 -10.86 -4.58
CA ILE A 138 -1.42 -9.87 -5.40
C ILE A 138 -2.66 -10.49 -6.04
N LEU A 139 -2.54 -11.63 -6.71
CA LEU A 139 -3.69 -12.29 -7.34
C LEU A 139 -4.84 -12.52 -6.36
N VAL A 140 -4.57 -13.09 -5.19
CA VAL A 140 -5.60 -13.39 -4.18
C VAL A 140 -6.22 -12.11 -3.63
N THR A 141 -5.40 -11.10 -3.29
CA THR A 141 -5.90 -9.84 -2.72
C THR A 141 -6.69 -9.00 -3.73
N GLN A 142 -6.44 -9.17 -5.03
CA GLN A 142 -7.21 -8.51 -6.09
C GLN A 142 -8.52 -9.24 -6.44
N ILE A 143 -8.79 -10.43 -5.89
CA ILE A 143 -10.08 -11.13 -6.15
C ILE A 143 -11.26 -10.30 -5.64
N LEU A 144 -11.22 -9.78 -4.41
CA LEU A 144 -12.37 -9.03 -3.86
C LEU A 144 -12.69 -7.76 -4.66
N PRO A 145 -11.71 -6.86 -4.96
CA PRO A 145 -11.97 -5.71 -5.82
C PRO A 145 -12.39 -6.12 -7.24
N SER A 146 -11.86 -7.22 -7.79
CA SER A 146 -12.29 -7.69 -9.12
C SER A 146 -13.74 -8.17 -9.16
N LEU A 147 -14.29 -8.61 -8.02
CA LEU A 147 -15.71 -8.92 -7.88
C LEU A 147 -16.55 -7.69 -7.53
N GLY A 148 -15.92 -6.51 -7.40
CA GLY A 148 -16.51 -5.28 -6.87
C GLY A 148 -17.06 -5.41 -5.46
N TYR A 149 -16.45 -6.28 -4.65
CA TYR A 149 -16.82 -6.45 -3.26
C TYR A 149 -15.87 -5.67 -2.35
N TYR A 150 -16.42 -4.65 -1.68
CA TYR A 150 -15.71 -3.82 -0.72
C TYR A 150 -16.20 -4.15 0.70
N PRO A 151 -15.39 -4.83 1.54
CA PRO A 151 -15.80 -5.25 2.89
C PRO A 151 -16.29 -4.13 3.81
N LYS A 152 -15.84 -2.89 3.57
CA LYS A 152 -16.24 -1.70 4.32
C LYS A 152 -17.65 -1.21 3.98
N GLU A 153 -18.18 -1.63 2.84
CA GLU A 153 -19.48 -1.23 2.32
C GLU A 153 -20.56 -2.30 2.58
N ASP A 154 -20.15 -3.54 2.87
CA ASP A 154 -21.05 -4.60 3.31
C ASP A 154 -21.54 -4.35 4.74
N THR A 155 -22.74 -3.77 4.85
CA THR A 155 -23.36 -3.41 6.13
C THR A 155 -23.54 -4.61 7.06
N ALA A 156 -23.84 -5.79 6.51
CA ALA A 156 -24.03 -7.01 7.30
C ALA A 156 -22.70 -7.56 7.83
N PHE A 157 -21.62 -7.42 7.07
CA PHE A 157 -20.27 -7.75 7.54
C PHE A 157 -19.77 -6.74 8.58
N VAL A 158 -19.89 -5.45 8.29
CA VAL A 158 -19.47 -4.36 9.19
C VAL A 158 -20.21 -4.43 10.53
N ALA A 159 -21.50 -4.76 10.54
CA ALA A 159 -22.29 -4.90 11.76
C ALA A 159 -21.72 -5.91 12.77
N GLN A 160 -20.99 -6.94 12.29
CA GLN A 160 -20.37 -7.95 13.16
C GLN A 160 -19.23 -7.39 14.01
N PHE A 161 -18.66 -6.25 13.60
CA PHE A 161 -17.54 -5.60 14.29
C PHE A 161 -18.00 -4.48 15.22
N LYS A 162 -19.29 -4.13 15.25
CA LYS A 162 -19.82 -3.08 16.15
C LYS A 162 -19.45 -3.29 17.62
N PRO A 163 -19.63 -4.48 18.22
CA PRO A 163 -19.28 -4.67 19.63
C PRO A 163 -17.79 -4.47 19.90
N LYS A 164 -16.94 -4.93 18.98
CA LYS A 164 -15.49 -4.78 19.09
C LYS A 164 -15.02 -3.34 18.84
N ALA A 165 -15.73 -2.60 17.98
CA ALA A 165 -15.50 -1.18 17.77
C ALA A 165 -15.84 -0.38 19.03
N GLU A 166 -16.97 -0.66 19.67
CA GLU A 166 -17.35 -0.05 20.95
C GLU A 166 -16.32 -0.35 22.05
N GLU A 167 -15.84 -1.59 22.15
CA GLU A 167 -14.77 -1.98 23.07
C GLU A 167 -13.49 -1.16 22.84
N ILE A 168 -13.04 -1.02 21.58
CA ILE A 168 -11.83 -0.25 21.24
C ILE A 168 -12.01 1.24 21.54
N ILE A 169 -13.19 1.80 21.22
CA ILE A 169 -13.49 3.20 21.51
C ILE A 169 -13.45 3.45 23.02
N LEU A 170 -14.05 2.56 23.80
CA LEU A 170 -14.03 2.66 25.27
C LEU A 170 -12.62 2.53 25.83
N ASP A 171 -11.83 1.56 25.37
CA ASP A 171 -10.43 1.39 25.78
C ASP A 171 -9.58 2.63 25.47
N ASN A 172 -9.81 3.28 24.32
CA ASN A 172 -9.14 4.53 23.98
C ASN A 172 -9.53 5.69 24.91
N ILE A 173 -10.82 5.83 25.26
CA ILE A 173 -11.27 6.85 26.24
C ILE A 173 -10.57 6.63 27.58
N LEU A 174 -10.51 5.39 28.07
CA LEU A 174 -9.87 5.07 29.34
C LEU A 174 -8.36 5.37 29.31
N LYS A 175 -7.68 5.09 28.20
CA LYS A 175 -6.25 5.42 28.03
C LYS A 175 -6.00 6.92 28.02
N GLU A 176 -6.85 7.70 27.35
CA GLU A 176 -6.78 9.16 27.35
C GLU A 176 -6.98 9.72 28.76
N GLU A 177 -8.02 9.28 29.47
CA GLU A 177 -8.28 9.70 30.86
C GLU A 177 -7.14 9.33 31.81
N ALA A 178 -6.53 8.15 31.63
CA ALA A 178 -5.36 7.73 32.40
C ALA A 178 -4.14 8.61 32.11
N GLY A 179 -3.91 8.98 30.84
CA GLY A 179 -2.84 9.89 30.43
C GLY A 179 -3.02 11.30 30.96
N GLU A 180 -4.27 11.76 31.11
CA GLU A 180 -4.63 13.05 31.71
C GLU A 180 -4.65 13.01 33.25
N GLY A 181 -4.51 11.82 33.86
CA GLY A 181 -4.58 11.63 35.32
C GLY A 181 -5.98 11.80 35.92
N ILE A 182 -7.02 11.69 35.10
CA ILE A 182 -8.43 11.87 35.47
C ILE A 182 -9.10 10.52 35.77
N LEU A 183 -8.59 9.42 35.21
CA LEU A 183 -9.15 8.09 35.41
C LEU A 183 -9.01 7.65 36.88
N VAL A 184 -10.15 7.49 37.56
CA VAL A 184 -10.25 7.00 38.94
C VAL A 184 -11.25 5.84 39.00
N LEU A 185 -10.94 4.81 39.80
CA LEU A 185 -11.80 3.62 39.90
C LEU A 185 -13.11 3.91 40.64
N GLU A 186 -13.12 4.96 41.46
CA GLU A 186 -14.24 5.35 42.30
C GLU A 186 -15.28 6.23 41.58
N ASP A 187 -14.91 6.91 40.48
CA ASP A 187 -15.79 7.83 39.75
C ASP A 187 -15.60 7.78 38.23
N PHE A 188 -16.45 6.99 37.55
CA PHE A 188 -16.49 6.88 36.09
C PHE A 188 -17.36 7.96 35.42
N LYS A 189 -17.80 9.02 36.12
CA LYS A 189 -18.67 10.05 35.51
C LYS A 189 -18.06 10.68 34.26
N GLU A 190 -16.76 10.93 34.25
CA GLU A 190 -16.09 11.51 33.09
C GLU A 190 -16.09 10.52 31.91
N THR A 191 -15.82 9.24 32.16
CA THR A 191 -15.89 8.18 31.15
C THR A 191 -17.29 8.06 30.56
N VAL A 192 -18.33 8.09 31.40
CA VAL A 192 -19.74 8.07 30.95
C VAL A 192 -20.04 9.29 30.09
N LYS A 193 -19.63 10.48 30.53
CA LYS A 193 -19.83 11.73 29.78
C LYS A 193 -19.11 11.72 28.42
N ARG A 194 -17.88 11.22 28.35
CA ARG A 194 -17.14 11.07 27.08
C ARG A 194 -17.81 10.01 26.19
N ALA A 195 -18.28 8.91 26.76
CA ALA A 195 -19.01 7.88 26.03
C ALA A 195 -20.35 8.39 25.47
N GLU A 196 -21.07 9.26 26.18
CA GLU A 196 -22.30 9.90 25.70
C GLU A 196 -22.08 10.79 24.47
N HIS A 197 -20.87 11.32 24.29
CA HIS A 197 -20.50 12.10 23.10
C HIS A 197 -20.14 11.23 21.89
N ILE A 198 -20.03 9.90 22.04
CA ILE A 198 -19.74 8.99 20.95
C ILE A 198 -20.97 8.85 20.05
N THR A 199 -20.76 9.14 18.77
CA THR A 199 -21.82 9.07 17.75
C THR A 199 -21.87 7.70 17.10
N GLU A 200 -23.05 7.28 16.62
CA GLU A 200 -23.19 6.07 15.80
C GLU A 200 -22.27 6.10 14.56
N GLY A 201 -22.00 7.29 14.01
CA GLY A 201 -21.08 7.47 12.89
C GLY A 201 -19.62 7.12 13.22
N GLN A 202 -19.16 7.41 14.45
CA GLN A 202 -17.82 7.02 14.91
C GLN A 202 -17.73 5.50 15.08
N ILE A 203 -18.73 4.88 15.70
CA ILE A 203 -18.81 3.42 15.87
C ILE A 203 -18.82 2.74 14.51
N LEU A 204 -19.60 3.25 13.55
CA LEU A 204 -19.65 2.75 12.18
C LEU A 204 -18.27 2.84 11.51
N LYS A 205 -17.61 4.00 11.58
CA LYS A 205 -16.30 4.21 10.96
C LYS A 205 -15.22 3.28 11.53
N GLU A 206 -15.22 3.07 12.84
CA GLU A 206 -14.32 2.13 13.50
C GLU A 206 -14.65 0.68 13.08
N SER A 207 -15.93 0.32 13.06
CA SER A 207 -16.40 -0.99 12.58
C SER A 207 -15.99 -1.26 11.14
N GLN A 208 -16.09 -0.27 10.24
CA GLN A 208 -15.63 -0.36 8.85
C GLN A 208 -14.11 -0.55 8.76
N THR A 209 -13.36 0.09 9.65
CA THR A 209 -11.90 -0.06 9.71
C THR A 209 -11.53 -1.48 10.13
N LEU A 210 -12.20 -2.03 11.14
CA LEU A 210 -12.02 -3.41 11.60
C LEU A 210 -12.43 -4.43 10.53
N ALA A 211 -13.57 -4.24 9.88
CA ALA A 211 -14.02 -5.09 8.77
C ALA A 211 -13.01 -5.10 7.62
N GLY A 212 -12.51 -3.91 7.24
CA GLY A 212 -11.48 -3.79 6.22
C GLY A 212 -10.18 -4.48 6.61
N LYS A 213 -9.77 -4.39 7.89
CA LYS A 213 -8.59 -5.09 8.41
C LYS A 213 -8.75 -6.60 8.40
N GLU A 214 -9.91 -7.11 8.82
CA GLU A 214 -10.21 -8.55 8.84
C GLU A 214 -10.21 -9.15 7.43
N ALA A 215 -10.70 -8.39 6.44
CA ALA A 215 -10.73 -8.82 5.04
C ALA A 215 -9.39 -8.59 4.31
N SER A 216 -8.41 -7.95 4.94
CA SER A 216 -7.13 -7.62 4.32
C SER A 216 -6.17 -8.81 4.24
N GLY A 217 -5.23 -8.75 3.30
CA GLY A 217 -4.26 -9.81 3.06
C GLY A 217 -4.85 -11.09 2.46
N VAL A 218 -4.01 -12.12 2.32
CA VAL A 218 -4.41 -13.38 1.65
C VAL A 218 -5.46 -14.13 2.45
N ILE A 219 -5.26 -14.26 3.76
CA ILE A 219 -6.18 -15.03 4.63
C ILE A 219 -7.54 -14.32 4.72
N GLY A 220 -7.55 -13.00 4.89
CA GLY A 220 -8.77 -12.20 4.92
C GLY A 220 -9.55 -12.30 3.62
N ALA A 221 -8.86 -12.16 2.48
CA ALA A 221 -9.49 -12.29 1.16
C ALA A 221 -10.15 -13.65 0.95
N VAL A 222 -9.47 -14.76 1.32
CA VAL A 222 -10.03 -16.11 1.21
C VAL A 222 -11.21 -16.32 2.17
N LYS A 223 -11.12 -15.81 3.40
CA LYS A 223 -12.17 -15.94 4.42
C LYS A 223 -13.47 -15.24 3.99
N VAL A 224 -13.35 -14.09 3.34
CA VAL A 224 -14.49 -13.26 2.94
C VAL A 224 -14.99 -13.58 1.52
N LEU A 225 -14.22 -14.35 0.74
CA LEU A 225 -14.57 -14.75 -0.63
C LEU A 225 -16.00 -15.31 -0.79
N PRO A 226 -16.52 -16.18 0.10
CA PRO A 226 -17.89 -16.69 -0.04
C PRO A 226 -18.96 -15.59 -0.04
N ARG A 227 -18.74 -14.53 0.75
CA ARG A 227 -19.63 -13.35 0.76
C ARG A 227 -19.47 -12.52 -0.50
N ALA A 228 -18.23 -12.32 -0.95
CA ALA A 228 -17.95 -11.58 -2.16
C ALA A 228 -18.63 -12.19 -3.39
N LEU A 229 -18.65 -13.53 -3.49
CA LEU A 229 -19.36 -14.23 -4.56
C LEU A 229 -20.87 -13.99 -4.53
N GLN A 230 -21.48 -13.85 -3.35
CA GLN A 230 -22.91 -13.56 -3.19
C GLN A 230 -23.25 -12.10 -3.54
N HIS A 231 -22.32 -11.17 -3.30
CA HIS A 231 -22.48 -9.73 -3.52
C HIS A 231 -21.67 -9.21 -4.71
N THR A 232 -21.52 -10.02 -5.76
CA THR A 232 -20.68 -9.66 -6.91
C THR A 232 -21.29 -8.49 -7.69
N ASN A 233 -20.51 -7.43 -7.89
CA ASN A 233 -20.82 -6.38 -8.85
C ASN A 233 -20.37 -6.81 -10.25
N TRP A 234 -21.34 -7.18 -11.10
CA TRP A 234 -21.07 -7.63 -12.46
C TRP A 234 -20.37 -6.59 -13.34
N LEU A 235 -20.60 -5.30 -13.09
CA LEU A 235 -19.94 -4.23 -13.86
C LEU A 235 -18.43 -4.25 -13.60
N GLU A 236 -18.02 -4.25 -12.33
CA GLU A 236 -16.60 -4.27 -11.96
C GLU A 236 -15.91 -5.56 -12.40
N LEU A 237 -16.61 -6.71 -12.30
CA LEU A 237 -16.09 -7.97 -12.80
C LEU A 237 -15.86 -7.96 -14.31
N LEU A 238 -16.82 -7.45 -15.08
CA LEU A 238 -16.67 -7.33 -16.54
C LEU A 238 -15.58 -6.34 -16.93
N LEU A 239 -15.45 -5.23 -16.21
CA LEU A 239 -14.36 -4.26 -16.40
C LEU A 239 -13.01 -4.94 -16.12
N ALA A 240 -12.85 -5.60 -14.98
CA ALA A 240 -11.61 -6.31 -14.62
C ALA A 240 -11.23 -7.38 -15.65
N LEU A 241 -12.19 -8.21 -16.08
CA LEU A 241 -11.98 -9.22 -17.14
C LEU A 241 -11.64 -8.54 -18.48
N GLY A 242 -12.30 -7.44 -18.82
CA GLY A 242 -12.02 -6.63 -20.00
C GLY A 242 -10.59 -6.10 -20.02
N THR A 243 -10.12 -5.55 -18.89
CA THR A 243 -8.74 -5.08 -18.71
C THR A 243 -7.75 -6.23 -18.93
N ILE A 244 -8.01 -7.42 -18.38
CA ILE A 244 -7.16 -8.61 -18.60
C ILE A 244 -7.14 -8.98 -20.08
N ILE A 245 -8.30 -9.06 -20.72
CA ILE A 245 -8.41 -9.39 -22.16
C ILE A 245 -7.64 -8.37 -23.00
N ILE A 246 -7.69 -7.08 -22.68
CA ILE A 246 -6.93 -6.05 -23.39
C ILE A 246 -5.43 -6.24 -23.16
N ILE A 247 -4.97 -6.40 -21.92
CA ILE A 247 -3.54 -6.53 -21.62
C ILE A 247 -2.89 -7.69 -22.39
N TYR A 248 -3.57 -8.84 -22.47
CA TYR A 248 -3.08 -10.04 -23.14
C TYR A 248 -3.42 -10.11 -24.64
N GLY A 249 -4.63 -9.71 -25.01
CA GLY A 249 -5.17 -9.81 -26.37
C GLY A 249 -4.73 -8.67 -27.28
N PHE A 250 -4.58 -7.45 -26.77
CA PHE A 250 -4.27 -6.27 -27.59
C PHE A 250 -2.90 -6.36 -28.25
N LYS A 251 -1.96 -7.11 -27.67
CA LYS A 251 -0.65 -7.43 -28.29
C LYS A 251 -0.78 -8.17 -29.63
N ARG A 252 -1.90 -8.86 -29.87
CA ARG A 252 -2.18 -9.51 -31.17
C ARG A 252 -2.75 -8.55 -32.21
N ILE A 253 -3.25 -7.38 -31.80
CA ILE A 253 -3.81 -6.35 -32.68
C ILE A 253 -2.71 -5.41 -33.16
N THR A 254 -1.87 -4.92 -32.25
CA THR A 254 -0.74 -4.05 -32.58
C THR A 254 0.42 -4.20 -31.61
N THR A 255 1.63 -4.09 -32.13
CA THR A 255 2.87 -4.04 -31.35
C THR A 255 3.36 -2.60 -31.14
N LYS A 256 2.73 -1.61 -31.80
CA LYS A 256 3.16 -0.20 -31.75
C LYS A 256 2.69 0.54 -30.49
N VAL A 257 1.55 0.14 -29.94
CA VAL A 257 0.96 0.76 -28.76
C VAL A 257 1.04 -0.24 -27.59
N PRO A 258 1.67 0.12 -26.46
CA PRO A 258 1.71 -0.71 -25.28
C PRO A 258 0.30 -1.08 -24.81
N SER A 259 0.01 -2.38 -24.64
CA SER A 259 -1.31 -2.85 -24.20
C SER A 259 -1.69 -2.32 -22.82
N THR A 260 -0.69 -2.01 -21.98
CA THR A 260 -0.89 -1.37 -20.67
C THR A 260 -1.46 0.03 -20.77
N LEU A 261 -1.13 0.81 -21.81
CA LEU A 261 -1.71 2.14 -22.01
C LEU A 261 -3.17 2.05 -22.47
N VAL A 262 -3.49 1.06 -23.30
CA VAL A 262 -4.87 0.84 -23.76
C VAL A 262 -5.76 0.34 -22.64
N ALA A 263 -5.21 -0.49 -21.75
CA ALA A 263 -5.92 -0.99 -20.59
C ALA A 263 -6.32 0.10 -19.58
N LEU A 264 -5.70 1.29 -19.62
CA LEU A 264 -6.07 2.42 -18.75
C LEU A 264 -7.32 3.18 -19.22
N ILE A 265 -7.83 2.88 -20.43
CA ILE A 265 -9.02 3.54 -21.00
C ILE A 265 -10.31 2.83 -20.55
N VAL A 266 -10.20 1.60 -20.06
CA VAL A 266 -11.29 0.76 -19.55
C VAL A 266 -11.36 0.89 -18.03
#